data_AF-K8AJF1-F1
#
_entry.id   AF-K8AJF1-F1
#
_cell.length_a   1.000
_cell.length_b   1.000
_cell.length_c   1.000
_cell.angle_alpha   90.00
_cell.angle_beta   90.00
_cell.angle_gamma   90.00
#
_symmetry.space_group_name_H-M   'P 1'
#
loop_
_entity.id
_entity.type
_entity.pdbx_description
1 polymer ?
#
loop_
_entity_poly.entity_id
_entity_poly.type
_entity_poly.pdbx_seq_one_letter_code
_entity_poly.pdbx_strand_id
1 'polypeptide(L)'
;MTIQGNHICISLPDAAKHDVITYYAFSDGNGLFTETHKMLPAWKTCLPNIAYKRGERYEVRITLRTTSWALRKYAAEFTAP
;
A
#
# COMPACT_ATOMS: atom_id res chain seq x y z
N MET A 1 -7.76 6.81 1.73
CA MET A 1 -6.51 6.81 0.94
C MET A 1 -6.33 8.19 0.36
N THR A 2 -5.11 8.72 0.36
CA THR A 2 -4.80 10.06 -0.16
C THR A 2 -3.50 10.00 -0.93
N ILE A 3 -3.44 10.74 -2.03
CA ILE A 3 -2.25 10.79 -2.89
C ILE A 3 -1.56 12.12 -2.59
N GLN A 4 -0.33 12.07 -2.11
CA GLN A 4 0.47 13.24 -1.74
C GLN A 4 1.66 13.33 -2.68
N GLY A 5 1.48 14.15 -3.72
CA GLY A 5 2.37 14.19 -4.88
C GLY A 5 2.43 12.81 -5.51
N ASN A 6 3.59 12.19 -5.36
CA ASN A 6 3.92 10.90 -5.91
C ASN A 6 3.77 9.77 -4.88
N HIS A 7 3.34 10.04 -3.64
CA HIS A 7 3.20 9.00 -2.62
C HIS A 7 1.75 8.64 -2.38
N ILE A 8 1.52 7.35 -2.12
CA ILE A 8 0.21 6.85 -1.75
C ILE A 8 0.15 6.65 -0.25
N CYS A 9 -0.57 7.54 0.43
CA CYS A 9 -0.77 7.49 1.86
C CYS A 9 -2.00 6.64 2.18
N ILE A 10 -1.75 5.52 2.86
CA ILE A 10 -2.77 4.53 3.19
C ILE A 10 -2.98 4.59 4.69
N SER A 11 -4.25 4.74 5.08
CA SER A 11 -4.67 4.58 6.47
C SER A 11 -5.20 3.16 6.62
N LEU A 12 -4.53 2.37 7.45
CA LEU A 12 -4.99 1.05 7.86
C LEU A 12 -5.62 1.22 9.25
N PRO A 13 -6.96 1.33 9.37
CA PRO A 13 -7.61 1.73 10.62
C PRO A 13 -7.31 0.78 11.78
N ASP A 14 -7.08 -0.50 11.48
CA ASP A 14 -6.82 -1.55 12.47
C ASP A 14 -5.33 -1.78 12.74
N ALA A 15 -4.44 -0.97 12.15
CA ALA A 15 -3.01 -1.11 12.34
C ALA A 15 -2.57 -0.44 13.65
N ALA A 16 -1.97 -1.23 14.53
CA ALA A 16 -1.37 -0.72 15.75
C ALA A 16 -0.01 -0.04 15.47
N LYS A 17 0.46 0.76 16.43
CA LYS A 17 1.72 1.52 16.35
C LYS A 17 2.94 0.65 16.00
N HIS A 18 2.94 -0.60 16.42
CA HIS A 18 4.05 -1.55 16.23
C HIS A 18 3.83 -2.55 15.09
N ASP A 19 2.69 -2.48 14.40
CA ASP A 19 2.46 -3.30 13.22
C ASP A 19 3.31 -2.80 12.06
N VAL A 20 3.73 -3.72 11.20
CA VAL A 20 4.59 -3.42 10.06
C VAL A 20 3.96 -3.93 8.78
N ILE A 21 3.97 -3.11 7.74
CA ILE A 21 3.76 -3.59 6.38
C ILE A 21 4.99 -4.41 6.02
N THR A 22 4.81 -5.64 5.54
CA THR A 22 5.90 -6.51 5.09
C THR A 22 5.94 -6.67 3.57
N TYR A 23 4.82 -6.32 2.92
CA TYR A 23 4.64 -6.42 1.50
C TYR A 23 3.68 -5.36 1.00
N TYR A 24 3.98 -4.77 -0.14
CA TYR A 24 2.97 -4.09 -0.93
C TYR A 24 3.21 -4.31 -2.43
N ALA A 25 2.14 -4.29 -3.20
CA ALA A 25 2.19 -4.36 -4.64
C ALA A 25 1.12 -3.49 -5.28
N PHE A 26 1.34 -3.12 -6.53
CA PHE A 26 0.41 -2.33 -7.31
C PHE A 26 0.11 -3.01 -8.65
N SER A 27 -1.15 -2.95 -9.04
CA SER A 27 -1.69 -3.52 -10.27
C SER A 27 -2.45 -2.44 -11.04
N ASP A 28 -2.34 -2.45 -12.38
CA ASP A 28 -3.04 -1.53 -13.29
C ASP A 28 -4.19 -2.23 -14.07
N GLY A 29 -4.57 -3.43 -13.63
CA GLY A 29 -5.57 -4.26 -14.31
C GLY A 29 -5.02 -5.11 -15.46
N ASN A 30 -3.83 -4.81 -15.97
CA ASN A 30 -3.10 -5.63 -16.95
C ASN A 30 -2.04 -6.52 -16.29
N GLY A 31 -1.72 -6.28 -15.02
CA GLY A 31 -0.85 -7.13 -14.22
C GLY A 31 -0.27 -6.39 -13.01
N LEU A 32 0.56 -7.10 -12.24
CA LEU A 32 1.37 -6.46 -11.20
C LEU A 32 2.48 -5.66 -11.88
N PHE A 33 2.47 -4.35 -11.68
CA PHE A 33 3.50 -3.46 -12.21
C PHE A 33 4.63 -3.20 -11.19
N THR A 34 4.33 -3.31 -9.90
CA THR A 34 5.37 -3.20 -8.85
C THR A 34 5.05 -4.10 -7.68
N GLU A 35 6.09 -4.75 -7.18
CA GLU A 35 6.05 -5.62 -6.02
C GLU A 35 7.23 -5.26 -5.10
N THR A 36 6.96 -5.13 -3.81
CA THR A 36 7.99 -4.73 -2.85
C THR A 36 7.84 -5.46 -1.53
N HIS A 37 8.92 -6.11 -1.11
CA HIS A 37 9.06 -6.72 0.21
C HIS A 37 9.93 -5.82 1.10
N LYS A 38 9.30 -5.07 2.00
CA LYS A 38 9.99 -4.14 2.89
C LYS A 38 9.20 -3.96 4.18
N MET A 39 9.91 -3.84 5.30
CA MET A 39 9.30 -3.51 6.58
C MET A 39 9.10 -1.99 6.70
N LEU A 40 7.84 -1.55 6.68
CA LEU A 40 7.46 -0.15 6.86
C LEU A 40 6.49 -0.01 8.04
N PRO A 41 6.57 1.06 8.85
CA PRO A 41 5.60 1.28 9.94
C PRO A 41 4.16 1.37 9.41
N ALA A 42 3.22 0.59 9.93
CA ALA A 42 1.86 0.57 9.35
C ALA A 42 1.01 1.79 9.73
N TRP A 43 1.21 2.35 10.93
CA TRP A 43 0.34 3.38 11.51
C TRP A 43 0.45 4.77 10.84
N LYS A 44 1.43 5.00 9.97
CA LYS A 44 1.59 6.28 9.23
C LYS A 44 2.59 6.18 8.06
N THR A 45 2.35 5.29 7.11
CA THR A 45 3.23 5.17 5.93
C THR A 45 2.52 5.60 4.66
N CYS A 46 3.23 6.41 3.89
CA CYS A 46 2.95 6.56 2.48
C CYS A 46 3.85 5.62 1.70
N LEU A 47 3.25 4.73 0.91
CA LEU A 47 3.98 3.81 0.06
C LEU A 47 4.71 4.63 -1.02
N PRO A 48 6.03 4.43 -1.17
CA PRO A 48 6.83 5.23 -2.09
C PRO A 48 6.35 5.06 -3.52
N ASN A 49 6.48 6.17 -4.23
CA ASN A 49 5.98 6.40 -5.58
C ASN A 49 6.34 5.31 -6.56
N ILE A 50 5.37 5.00 -7.39
CA ILE A 50 5.54 4.27 -8.62
C ILE A 50 5.10 5.20 -9.73
N ALA A 51 5.68 5.09 -10.92
CA ALA A 51 5.33 5.91 -12.06
C ALA A 51 3.90 5.60 -12.60
N TYR A 52 2.86 5.94 -11.84
CA TYR A 52 1.47 5.82 -12.27
C TYR A 52 1.21 6.77 -13.44
N LYS A 53 0.38 6.35 -14.38
CA LYS A 53 -0.19 7.22 -15.41
C LYS A 53 -1.43 7.90 -14.86
N ARG A 54 -1.47 9.22 -14.99
CA ARG A 54 -2.58 10.07 -14.58
C ARG A 54 -3.91 9.61 -15.20
N GLY A 55 -4.96 9.54 -14.39
CA GLY A 55 -6.31 9.14 -14.82
C GLY A 55 -6.52 7.63 -14.93
N GLU A 56 -5.48 6.80 -14.81
CA GLU A 56 -5.64 5.35 -14.80
C GLU A 56 -6.04 4.82 -13.41
N ARG A 57 -6.73 3.68 -13.41
CA ARG A 57 -7.15 2.98 -12.20
C ARG A 57 -6.06 1.99 -11.80
N TYR A 58 -5.72 1.98 -10.52
CA TYR A 58 -4.77 1.07 -9.93
C TYR A 58 -5.36 0.40 -8.68
N GLU A 59 -4.92 -0.82 -8.41
CA GLU A 59 -5.15 -1.54 -7.16
C GLU A 59 -3.83 -1.59 -6.38
N VAL A 60 -3.87 -1.27 -5.08
CA VAL A 60 -2.78 -1.54 -4.16
C VAL A 60 -3.13 -2.74 -3.28
N ARG A 61 -2.21 -3.68 -3.14
CA ARG A 61 -2.29 -4.83 -2.23
C ARG A 61 -1.24 -4.67 -1.15
N ILE A 62 -1.59 -4.98 0.10
CA ILE A 62 -0.72 -4.81 1.26
C ILE A 62 -0.82 -6.05 2.13
N THR A 63 0.33 -6.54 2.61
CA THR A 63 0.36 -7.47 3.74
C THR A 63 0.92 -6.75 4.96
N LEU A 64 0.12 -6.74 6.02
CA LEU A 64 0.46 -6.26 7.34
C LEU A 64 0.83 -7.45 8.22
N ARG A 65 1.92 -7.34 8.96
CA ARG A 65 2.28 -8.25 10.04
C ARG A 65 2.07 -7.54 11.37
N THR A 66 1.22 -8.13 12.20
CA THR A 66 0.95 -7.66 13.56
C THR A 66 2.06 -8.09 14.53
N THR A 67 2.08 -7.50 15.72
CA THR A 67 3.01 -7.90 16.80
C THR A 67 2.84 -9.36 17.26
N SER A 68 1.64 -9.92 17.10
CA SER A 68 1.36 -11.35 17.36
C SER A 68 1.74 -12.27 16.19
N TRP A 69 2.48 -11.75 15.20
CA TRP A 69 2.87 -12.44 13.97
C TRP A 69 1.72 -12.82 13.03
N ALA A 70 0.48 -12.44 13.35
CA ALA A 70 -0.64 -12.63 12.43
C ALA A 70 -0.48 -11.74 11.20
N LEU A 71 -0.78 -12.31 10.03
CA LEU A 71 -0.77 -11.61 8.75
C LEU A 71 -2.19 -11.16 8.39
N ARG A 72 -2.33 -9.89 7.98
CA ARG A 72 -3.57 -9.33 7.46
C ARG A 72 -3.33 -8.79 6.06
N LYS A 73 -4.25 -9.06 5.14
CA LYS A 73 -4.16 -8.61 3.75
C LYS A 73 -5.19 -7.50 3.52
N TYR A 74 -4.76 -6.43 2.86
CA TYR A 74 -5.61 -5.31 2.48
C TYR A 74 -5.48 -5.07 0.97
N ALA A 75 -6.57 -4.65 0.35
CA ALA A 75 -6.58 -4.17 -1.02
C ALA A 75 -7.41 -2.88 -1.10
N ALA A 76 -6.98 -1.96 -1.94
CA ALA A 76 -7.72 -0.74 -2.22
C ALA A 76 -7.51 -0.30 -3.67
N GLU A 77 -8.54 0.24 -4.29
CA GLU A 77 -8.45 0.79 -5.64
C GLU A 77 -8.47 2.31 -5.59
N PHE A 78 -7.76 2.93 -6.54
CA PHE A 78 -7.73 4.38 -6.70
C PHE A 78 -7.52 4.76 -8.16
N THR A 79 -7.92 5.97 -8.50
CA THR A 79 -7.56 6.61 -9.78
C THR A 79 -6.38 7.54 -9.52
N ALA A 80 -5.31 7.41 -10.29
CA ALA A 80 -4.17 8.31 -10.19
C ALA A 80 -4.57 9.75 -10.55
N PRO A 81 -4.13 10.77 -9.79
CA PRO A 81 -4.63 12.14 -9.86
C PRO A 81 -4.11 12.91 -11.08
#